data_AF-A0A537AJA0-F1
#
_entry.id   AF-A0A537AJA0-F1
#
_cell.length_a   1.000
_cell.length_b   1.000
_cell.length_c   1.000
_cell.angle_alpha   90.00
_cell.angle_beta   90.00
_cell.angle_gamma   90.00
#
_symmetry.space_group_name_H-M   'P 1'
#
loop_
_entity.id
_entity.type
_entity.pdbx_description
1 polymer ?
#
loop_
_entity_poly.entity_id
_entity_poly.type
_entity_poly.pdbx_seq_one_letter_code
_entity_poly.pdbx_strand_id
1 'polypeptide(L)' 'PGVGAEVFIRPSTKANGLTFDKEGRLCVAGWASRSVWRVERDGSVTTLASHYQGKRINSPNDIVVRSDGSIYFT' A
#
# COMPACT_ATOMS: atom_id res chain seq x y z
N PRO A 1 -7.50 -10.17 -17.65
CA PRO A 1 -6.33 -9.77 -18.50
C PRO A 1 -6.80 -9.45 -19.91
N GLY A 2 -6.40 -8.32 -20.49
CA GLY A 2 -6.75 -7.98 -21.88
C GLY A 2 -8.02 -7.13 -22.09
N VAL A 3 -8.44 -6.33 -21.10
CA VAL A 3 -9.61 -5.42 -21.21
C VAL A 3 -9.21 -3.93 -21.24
N GLY A 4 -7.93 -3.64 -21.48
CA GLY A 4 -7.36 -2.30 -21.33
C GLY A 4 -6.88 -2.02 -19.91
N ALA A 5 -6.32 -0.83 -19.71
CA ALA A 5 -5.88 -0.34 -18.41
C ALA A 5 -6.65 0.93 -18.06
N GLU A 6 -7.15 1.01 -16.83
CA GLU A 6 -7.76 2.21 -16.28
C GLU A 6 -6.91 2.77 -15.14
N VAL A 7 -7.06 4.07 -14.90
CA VAL A 7 -6.39 4.72 -13.77
C VAL A 7 -7.15 4.34 -12.49
N PHE A 8 -6.52 3.52 -11.65
CA PHE A 8 -7.10 3.12 -10.37
C PHE A 8 -7.06 4.23 -9.31
N ILE A 9 -5.93 4.95 -9.19
CA ILE A 9 -5.75 6.03 -8.21
C ILE A 9 -4.91 7.16 -8.81
N ARG A 10 -5.36 8.41 -8.63
CA ARG A 10 -4.58 9.62 -8.94
C ARG A 10 -4.92 10.74 -7.94
N PRO A 11 -3.92 11.36 -7.26
CA PRO A 11 -2.48 11.07 -7.34
C PRO A 11 -2.10 9.77 -6.62
N SER A 12 -1.17 9.00 -7.17
CA SER A 12 -0.67 7.76 -6.55
C SER A 12 0.37 7.99 -5.45
N THR A 13 0.82 9.23 -5.24
CA THR A 13 1.77 9.61 -4.17
C THR A 13 3.06 8.77 -4.18
N LYS A 14 3.60 8.52 -5.38
CA LYS A 14 4.75 7.62 -5.59
C LYS A 14 4.56 6.25 -4.92
N ALA A 15 3.43 5.60 -5.22
CA ALA A 15 3.22 4.19 -4.94
C ALA A 15 4.37 3.37 -5.53
N ASN A 16 5.08 2.61 -4.69
CA ASN A 16 6.31 1.91 -5.09
C ASN A 16 6.07 0.40 -5.12
N GLY A 17 5.96 -0.22 -3.94
CA GLY A 17 5.51 -1.60 -3.80
C GLY A 17 4.00 -1.71 -3.76
N LEU A 18 3.44 -2.71 -4.43
CA LEU A 18 2.00 -2.95 -4.54
C LEU A 18 1.70 -4.44 -4.32
N THR A 19 0.70 -4.73 -3.50
CA THR A 19 0.18 -6.11 -3.35
C THR A 19 -1.29 -6.07 -2.95
N PHE A 20 -2.00 -7.19 -3.10
CA PHE A 20 -3.35 -7.34 -2.59
C PHE A 20 -3.34 -8.09 -1.26
N ASP A 21 -4.15 -7.64 -0.31
CA ASP A 21 -4.42 -8.44 0.88
C ASP A 21 -5.38 -9.61 0.57
N LYS A 22 -5.66 -10.43 1.59
CA LYS A 22 -6.55 -11.59 1.47
C LYS A 22 -7.99 -11.24 1.11
N GLU A 23 -8.38 -9.97 1.27
CA GLU A 23 -9.70 -9.47 0.95
C GLU A 23 -9.76 -8.85 -0.46
N GLY A 24 -8.63 -8.80 -1.17
CA GLY A 24 -8.54 -8.19 -2.49
C GLY A 24 -8.41 -6.66 -2.45
N ARG A 25 -8.05 -6.08 -1.30
CA ARG A 25 -7.75 -4.65 -1.18
C ARG A 25 -6.30 -4.37 -1.55
N LEU A 26 -6.06 -3.23 -2.19
CA LEU A 26 -4.71 -2.85 -2.62
C LEU A 26 -3.93 -2.26 -1.44
N CYS A 27 -2.84 -2.91 -1.04
CA CYS A 27 -1.86 -2.43 -0.08
C CYS A 27 -0.64 -1.87 -0.82
N VAL A 28 -0.13 -0.73 -0.34
CA VAL A 28 0.89 0.05 -1.02
C VAL A 28 1.99 0.51 -0.08
N ALA A 29 3.24 0.29 -0.49
CA ALA A 29 4.41 0.98 0.05
C ALA A 29 4.50 2.38 -0.58
N GLY A 30 4.09 3.40 0.16
CA GLY A 30 4.04 4.79 -0.30
C GLY A 30 5.36 5.53 -0.09
N TRP A 31 6.16 5.65 -1.15
CA TRP A 31 7.50 6.27 -1.10
C TRP A 31 7.43 7.74 -0.67
N ALA A 32 6.48 8.52 -1.21
CA ALA A 32 6.36 9.95 -0.90
C ALA A 32 5.53 10.20 0.36
N SER A 33 4.50 9.38 0.61
CA SER A 33 3.68 9.49 1.83
C SER A 33 4.42 9.06 3.08
N ARG A 34 5.54 8.34 2.91
CA ARG A 34 6.38 7.80 3.98
C ARG A 34 5.57 6.88 4.91
N SER A 35 4.75 6.04 4.29
CA SER A 35 3.79 5.19 4.96
C SER A 35 3.43 3.97 4.12
N VAL A 36 2.94 2.93 4.80
CA VAL A 36 2.16 1.86 4.17
C VAL A 36 0.69 2.22 4.28
N TRP A 37 -0.03 2.18 3.17
CA TRP A 37 -1.46 2.49 3.11
C TRP A 37 -2.22 1.48 2.27
N ARG A 38 -3.54 1.44 2.45
CA ARG A 38 -4.44 0.51 1.77
C ARG A 38 -5.67 1.22 1.26
N VAL A 39 -6.12 0.85 0.07
CA VAL A 39 -7.42 1.28 -0.47
C VAL A 39 -8.50 0.34 0.03
N GLU A 40 -9.48 0.88 0.72
CA GLU A 40 -10.65 0.13 1.17
C GLU A 40 -11.64 -0.10 0.03
N ARG A 41 -12.61 -1.01 0.25
CA ARG A 41 -13.59 -1.39 -0.78
C ARG A 41 -14.47 -0.23 -1.24
N ASP A 42 -14.66 0.78 -0.40
CA ASP A 42 -15.42 2.00 -0.69
C ASP A 42 -14.56 3.07 -1.39
N GLY A 43 -13.30 2.78 -1.68
CA GLY A 43 -12.35 3.71 -2.30
C GLY A 43 -11.63 4.64 -1.33
N SER A 44 -11.95 4.60 -0.03
CA SER A 44 -11.22 5.36 0.98
C SER A 44 -9.80 4.80 1.19
N VAL A 45 -8.90 5.61 1.75
CA VAL A 45 -7.50 5.22 1.98
C VAL A 45 -7.20 5.19 3.48
N THR A 46 -6.77 4.03 3.97
CA THR A 46 -6.34 3.82 5.35
C THR A 46 -4.81 3.79 5.43
N THR A 47 -4.22 4.53 6.36
CA THR A 47 -2.80 4.37 6.70
C THR A 47 -2.63 3.19 7.66
N LEU A 48 -1.85 2.19 7.26
CA LEU A 48 -1.58 1.00 8.06
C LEU A 48 -0.35 1.17 8.95
N ALA A 49 0.68 1.86 8.44
CA ALA A 49 1.89 2.16 9.21
C ALA A 49 2.51 3.48 8.71
N SER A 50 2.94 4.34 9.64
CA SER A 50 3.63 5.61 9.31
C SER A 50 4.83 5.90 10.20
N HIS A 51 4.91 5.28 11.37
CA HIS A 51 5.99 5.48 12.34
C HIS A 51 6.39 4.16 12.98
N TYR A 52 7.66 4.07 13.39
CA TYR A 52 8.20 3.01 14.21
C TYR A 52 9.09 3.63 15.29
N GLN A 53 8.83 3.29 16.57
CA GLN A 53 9.54 3.86 17.73
C GLN A 53 9.61 5.41 17.71
N GLY A 54 8.48 6.06 17.37
CA GLY A 54 8.39 7.52 17.28
C GLY A 54 9.07 8.16 16.07
N LYS A 55 9.81 7.40 15.26
CA LYS A 55 10.42 7.87 14.01
C LYS A 55 9.50 7.59 12.85
N ARG A 56 9.37 8.54 11.92
CA ARG A 56 8.64 8.31 10.66
C ARG A 56 9.33 7.23 9.84
N ILE A 57 8.54 6.32 9.27
CA ILE A 57 8.99 5.38 8.25
C ILE A 57 9.61 6.20 7.11
N ASN A 58 10.68 5.71 6.48
CA ASN A 58 11.27 6.45 5.37
C ASN A 58 10.46 6.21 4.09
N SER A 59 11.12 5.94 2.98
CA SER A 59 10.49 5.71 1.69
C SER A 59 10.38 4.21 1.47
N PRO A 60 9.28 3.57 1.91
CA PRO A 60 9.16 2.13 1.80
C PRO A 60 9.16 1.71 0.33
N ASN A 61 9.71 0.53 0.06
CA ASN A 61 9.97 0.06 -1.30
C ASN A 61 9.12 -1.16 -1.64
N ASP A 62 9.32 -2.27 -0.92
CA ASP A 62 8.67 -3.53 -1.21
C ASP A 62 7.56 -3.81 -0.20
N ILE A 63 6.53 -4.57 -0.59
CA ILE A 63 5.45 -4.98 0.32
C ILE A 63 4.91 -6.36 -0.07
N VAL A 64 4.69 -7.21 0.93
CA VAL A 64 4.04 -8.52 0.77
C VAL A 64 3.04 -8.77 1.90
N VAL A 65 1.96 -9.48 1.57
CA VAL A 65 0.98 -9.96 2.56
C VAL A 65 1.13 -11.47 2.69
N ARG A 66 1.46 -11.95 3.88
CA ARG A 66 1.58 -13.39 4.19
C ARG A 66 0.20 -14.04 4.24
N SER A 67 0.16 -15.36 4.11
CA SER A 67 -1.08 -16.16 4.14
C SER A 67 -1.95 -15.96 5.39
N ASP A 68 -1.36 -15.55 6.51
CA ASP A 68 -2.01 -15.27 7.79
C ASP A 68 -2.51 -13.82 7.93
N GLY A 69 -2.30 -12.96 6.94
CA GLY A 69 -2.67 -11.55 6.95
C GLY A 69 -1.57 -10.60 7.44
N SER A 70 -0.41 -11.11 7.87
CA SER A 70 0.73 -10.27 8.25
C SER A 70 1.27 -9.48 7.06
N ILE A 71 1.66 -8.22 7.27
CA ILE A 71 2.23 -7.34 6.23
C ILE A 71 3.70 -7.11 6.52
N TYR A 72 4.55 -7.40 5.53
CA TYR A 72 5.99 -7.13 5.57
C TYR A 72 6.36 -6.14 4.48
N PHE A 73 7.23 -5.20 4.80
CA PHE A 73 7.72 -4.18 3.88
C PHE A 73 9.16 -3.77 4.20
N THR A 74 9.83 -3.18 3.21
CA THR A 74 11.17 -2.57 3.33
C THR A 74 11.08 -1.05 3.25
#